data_AF-X1H0V5-F1
#
_entry.id   AF-X1H0V5-F1
#
_cell.length_a   1.000
_cell.length_b   1.000
_cell.length_c   1.000
_cell.angle_alpha   90.00
_cell.angle_beta   90.00
_cell.angle_gamma   90.00
#
_symmetry.space_group_name_H-M   'P 1'
#
loop_
_entity.id
_entity.type
_entity.pdbx_description
1 polymer ?
#
loop_
_entity_poly.entity_id
_entity_poly.type
_entity_poly.pdbx_seq_one_letter_code
_entity_poly.pdbx_strand_id
1 'polypeptide(L)'
;MISIIKKILKLLTKSEHKRLYIVFVAMTISGLIEVLGVVSILPFLSLITNPDLIDDNPIFNWLYITLNFQSVNNFLIFIGAIVLFVLILSNVLVFLTRWSLSRFSWRRNYTISRRLLNNYLHKPYTFFINQNSSILGKNILAEVHTAVGGVIVPLLEIFSRGIVALFIFVTLITIDPLLALSLIIALGGAYIFIYKMVKQKIYDIGKRR
;
A
#
# COMPACT_ATOMS: atom_id res chain seq x y z
N MET A 1 -21.37 8.79 -0.02
CA MET A 1 -20.04 8.27 0.39
C MET A 1 -19.08 9.37 0.83
N ILE A 2 -18.85 10.43 0.02
CA ILE A 2 -17.94 11.54 0.36
C ILE A 2 -18.29 12.26 1.69
N SER A 3 -19.58 12.38 2.02
CA SER A 3 -20.05 12.93 3.30
C SER A 3 -19.66 12.06 4.52
N ILE A 4 -19.63 10.73 4.37
CA ILE A 4 -19.23 9.79 5.43
C ILE A 4 -17.73 9.92 5.67
N ILE A 5 -16.94 10.00 4.61
CA ILE A 5 -15.48 10.19 4.70
C ILE A 5 -15.16 11.52 5.40
N LYS A 6 -15.82 12.62 5.02
CA LYS A 6 -15.66 13.92 5.70
C LYS A 6 -16.03 13.84 7.18
N LYS A 7 -17.11 13.14 7.54
CA LYS A 7 -17.51 12.95 8.94
C LYS A 7 -16.48 12.15 9.73
N ILE A 8 -15.95 11.06 9.16
CA ILE A 8 -14.91 10.23 9.80
C ILE A 8 -13.61 11.02 9.96
N LEU A 9 -13.21 11.79 8.95
CA LEU A 9 -12.01 12.63 9.03
C LEU A 9 -12.16 13.74 10.08
N LYS A 10 -13.37 14.28 10.29
CA LYS A 10 -13.64 15.24 11.37
C LYS A 10 -13.52 14.65 12.78
N LEU A 11 -13.59 13.32 12.94
CA LEU A 11 -13.37 12.66 14.24
C LEU A 11 -11.89 12.64 14.63
N LEU A 12 -10.98 12.88 13.68
CA LEU A 12 -9.55 12.89 13.91
C LEU A 12 -9.11 14.23 14.52
N THR A 13 -8.18 14.13 15.47
CA THR A 13 -7.53 15.31 16.07
C THR A 13 -6.51 15.91 15.12
N LYS A 14 -6.16 17.20 15.29
CA LYS A 14 -5.08 17.87 14.53
C LYS A 14 -3.75 17.10 14.53
N SER A 15 -3.36 16.53 15.67
CA SER A 15 -2.15 15.70 15.80
C SER A 15 -2.23 14.37 15.04
N GLU A 16 -3.44 13.86 14.81
CA GLU A 16 -3.69 12.59 14.13
C GLU A 16 -3.69 12.76 12.62
N HIS A 17 -4.13 13.91 12.12
CA HIS A 17 -3.94 14.30 10.73
C HIS A 17 -2.46 14.32 10.33
N LYS A 18 -1.58 14.86 11.17
CA LYS A 18 -0.14 14.85 10.91
C LYS A 18 0.40 13.42 10.81
N ARG A 19 -0.01 12.51 11.71
CA ARG A 19 0.41 11.10 11.66
C ARG A 19 -0.15 10.38 10.43
N LEU A 20 -1.39 10.64 10.06
CA LEU A 20 -2.01 10.10 8.86
C LEU A 20 -1.20 10.50 7.62
N TYR A 21 -0.80 11.77 7.51
CA TYR A 21 0.04 12.25 6.42
C TYR A 21 1.42 11.58 6.41
N ILE A 22 2.08 11.44 7.57
CA ILE A 22 3.38 10.75 7.67
C ILE A 22 3.27 9.30 7.20
N VAL A 23 2.24 8.56 7.65
CA VAL A 23 2.01 7.17 7.23
C VAL A 23 1.73 7.10 5.73
N PHE A 24 0.93 8.02 5.20
CA PHE A 24 0.63 8.08 3.77
C PHE A 24 1.88 8.30 2.90
N VAL A 25 2.74 9.25 3.29
CA VAL A 25 4.01 9.51 2.59
C VAL A 25 4.92 8.29 2.68
N ALA A 26 5.06 7.68 3.87
CA ALA A 26 5.84 6.47 4.05
C ALA A 26 5.33 5.31 3.17
N MET A 27 4.01 5.13 3.05
CA MET A 27 3.41 4.12 2.17
C MET A 27 3.75 4.35 0.70
N THR A 28 3.70 5.61 0.26
CA THR A 28 4.01 5.97 -1.13
C THR A 28 5.49 5.72 -1.44
N ILE A 29 6.40 6.15 -0.57
CA ILE A 29 7.84 5.92 -0.73
C ILE A 29 8.15 4.41 -0.71
N SER A 30 7.58 3.69 0.24
CA SER A 30 7.77 2.24 0.35
C SER A 30 7.30 1.50 -0.90
N GLY A 31 6.17 1.89 -1.49
CA GLY A 31 5.66 1.27 -2.71
C GLY A 31 6.53 1.56 -3.93
N LEU A 32 7.13 2.76 -4.03
CA LEU A 32 8.09 3.06 -5.10
C LEU A 32 9.37 2.22 -4.96
N ILE A 33 9.89 2.07 -3.75
CA ILE A 33 11.08 1.25 -3.48
C ILE A 33 10.79 -0.23 -3.74
N GLU A 34 9.59 -0.71 -3.41
CA GLU A 34 9.14 -2.08 -3.71
C GLU A 34 9.22 -2.36 -5.21
N VAL A 35 8.71 -1.44 -6.05
CA VAL A 35 8.79 -1.54 -7.52
C VAL A 35 10.24 -1.59 -7.99
N LEU A 36 11.09 -0.69 -7.50
CA LEU A 36 12.52 -0.68 -7.85
C LEU A 36 13.21 -1.99 -7.46
N GLY A 37 12.87 -2.55 -6.30
CA GLY A 37 13.37 -3.84 -5.86
C GLY A 37 12.99 -4.96 -6.82
N VAL A 38 11.73 -5.02 -7.26
CA VAL A 38 11.28 -6.03 -8.24
C VAL A 38 11.95 -5.83 -9.60
N VAL A 39 12.04 -4.60 -10.09
CA VAL A 39 12.67 -4.28 -11.38
C VAL A 39 14.16 -4.63 -11.39
N SER A 40 14.85 -4.56 -10.25
CA SER A 40 16.27 -4.93 -10.14
C SER A 40 16.58 -6.40 -10.46
N ILE A 41 15.58 -7.28 -10.46
CA ILE A 41 15.73 -8.69 -10.83
C ILE A 41 16.01 -8.84 -12.33
N LEU A 42 15.40 -7.99 -13.17
CA LEU A 42 15.53 -8.05 -14.63
C LEU A 42 16.99 -7.92 -15.13
N PRO A 43 17.77 -6.89 -14.74
CA PRO A 43 19.15 -6.77 -15.20
C PRO A 43 20.03 -7.94 -14.75
N PHE A 44 19.78 -8.50 -13.56
CA PHE A 44 20.51 -9.66 -13.07
C PHE A 44 20.19 -10.93 -13.89
N LEU A 45 18.91 -11.17 -14.18
CA LEU A 45 18.52 -12.28 -15.04
C LEU A 45 19.12 -12.15 -16.44
N SER A 46 19.09 -10.95 -17.04
CA SER A 46 19.67 -10.74 -18.36
C SER A 46 21.17 -11.05 -18.39
N LEU A 47 21.92 -10.63 -17.36
CA LEU A 47 23.35 -10.87 -17.26
C LEU A 47 23.70 -12.36 -17.07
N ILE A 48 22.86 -13.12 -16.37
CA ILE A 48 23.04 -14.57 -16.24
C ILE A 48 22.77 -15.27 -17.58
N THR A 49 21.72 -14.85 -18.30
CA THR A 49 21.34 -15.50 -19.56
C THR A 49 22.29 -15.18 -20.71
N ASN A 50 22.89 -13.99 -20.71
CA ASN A 50 23.84 -13.56 -21.72
C ASN A 50 24.96 -12.75 -21.07
N PRO A 51 26.08 -13.41 -20.69
CA PRO A 51 27.21 -12.76 -20.04
C PRO A 51 27.94 -11.73 -20.93
N ASP A 52 27.79 -11.83 -22.26
CA ASP A 52 28.40 -10.90 -23.22
C ASP A 52 27.82 -9.46 -23.07
N LEU A 53 26.66 -9.32 -22.42
CA LEU A 53 26.05 -8.03 -22.08
C LEU A 53 26.91 -7.15 -21.16
N ILE A 54 27.90 -7.73 -20.48
CA ILE A 54 28.85 -6.97 -19.64
C ILE A 54 29.66 -6.01 -20.52
N ASP A 55 30.10 -6.46 -21.69
CA ASP A 55 30.94 -5.67 -22.60
C ASP A 55 30.10 -4.72 -23.46
N ASP A 56 28.91 -5.17 -23.89
CA ASP A 56 28.00 -4.41 -24.75
C ASP A 56 27.33 -3.23 -24.04
N ASN A 57 27.04 -3.35 -22.74
CA ASN A 57 26.35 -2.29 -22.00
C ASN A 57 27.36 -1.37 -21.28
N PRO A 58 27.40 -0.07 -21.59
CA PRO A 58 28.37 0.86 -21.00
C PRO A 58 28.26 0.94 -19.47
N ILE A 59 27.08 0.69 -18.90
CA ILE A 59 26.87 0.72 -17.45
C ILE A 59 27.51 -0.50 -16.79
N PHE A 60 27.32 -1.70 -17.35
CA PHE A 60 27.89 -2.92 -16.80
C PHE A 60 29.40 -2.98 -17.00
N ASN A 61 29.89 -2.57 -18.17
CA ASN A 61 31.32 -2.51 -18.46
C ASN A 61 32.04 -1.53 -17.52
N TRP A 62 31.47 -0.33 -17.32
CA TRP A 62 32.02 0.64 -16.39
C TRP A 62 32.09 0.10 -14.97
N LEU A 63 31.04 -0.59 -14.48
CA LEU A 63 31.04 -1.26 -13.18
C LEU A 63 32.08 -2.39 -13.10
N TYR A 64 32.23 -3.18 -14.16
CA TYR A 64 33.18 -4.29 -14.23
C TYR A 64 34.63 -3.82 -14.13
N ILE A 65 34.99 -2.79 -14.91
CA ILE A 65 36.34 -2.20 -14.94
C ILE A 65 36.64 -1.44 -13.65
N THR A 66 35.71 -0.61 -13.16
CA THR A 66 35.95 0.22 -11.95
C THR A 66 36.09 -0.61 -10.67
N LEU A 67 35.35 -1.72 -10.58
CA LEU A 67 35.46 -2.65 -9.46
C LEU A 67 36.56 -3.71 -9.68
N ASN A 68 37.28 -3.62 -10.80
CA ASN A 68 38.46 -4.41 -11.15
C ASN A 68 38.24 -5.93 -11.07
N PHE A 69 37.10 -6.40 -11.57
CA PHE A 69 36.78 -7.82 -11.58
C PHE A 69 37.59 -8.56 -12.65
N GLN A 70 38.14 -9.72 -12.27
CA GLN A 70 38.94 -10.57 -13.17
C GLN A 70 38.17 -11.77 -13.74
N SER A 71 36.95 -12.00 -13.26
CA SER A 71 36.12 -13.13 -13.68
C SER A 71 34.65 -12.70 -13.75
N VAL A 72 34.00 -13.05 -14.84
CA VAL A 72 32.56 -12.87 -15.08
C VAL A 72 31.74 -13.50 -13.96
N ASN A 73 32.11 -14.69 -13.48
CA ASN A 73 31.40 -15.36 -12.38
C ASN A 73 31.42 -14.54 -11.08
N ASN A 74 32.55 -13.91 -10.75
CA ASN A 74 32.68 -13.08 -9.56
C ASN A 74 31.82 -11.81 -9.67
N PHE A 75 31.74 -11.23 -10.87
CA PHE A 75 30.88 -10.08 -11.15
C PHE A 75 29.38 -10.44 -11.03
N LEU A 76 28.97 -11.60 -11.57
CA LEU A 76 27.61 -12.10 -11.43
C LEU A 76 27.23 -12.35 -9.97
N ILE A 77 28.11 -12.96 -9.18
CA ILE A 77 27.89 -13.15 -7.73
C ILE A 77 27.72 -11.81 -7.02
N PHE A 78 28.53 -10.81 -7.36
CA PHE A 78 28.46 -9.47 -6.78
C PHE A 78 27.15 -8.76 -7.12
N ILE A 79 26.73 -8.75 -8.39
CA ILE A 79 25.44 -8.17 -8.79
C ILE A 79 24.28 -8.93 -8.13
N GLY A 80 24.36 -10.25 -8.07
CA GLY A 80 23.37 -11.07 -7.37
C GLY A 80 23.26 -10.70 -5.89
N ALA A 81 24.38 -10.47 -5.22
CA ALA A 81 24.40 -10.00 -3.84
C ALA A 81 23.79 -8.61 -3.68
N ILE A 82 24.04 -7.69 -4.62
CA ILE A 82 23.40 -6.36 -4.64
C ILE A 82 21.89 -6.48 -4.80
N VAL A 83 21.41 -7.25 -5.78
CA VAL A 83 19.98 -7.44 -6.02
C VAL A 83 19.31 -8.06 -4.80
N LEU A 84 19.94 -9.08 -4.21
CA LEU A 84 19.46 -9.68 -2.96
C LEU A 84 19.39 -8.65 -1.84
N PHE A 85 20.43 -7.84 -1.66
CA PHE A 85 20.45 -6.76 -0.66
C PHE A 85 19.32 -5.75 -0.88
N VAL A 86 19.12 -5.29 -2.11
CA VAL A 86 18.03 -4.37 -2.48
C VAL A 86 16.66 -4.98 -2.21
N LEU A 87 16.47 -6.27 -2.52
CA LEU A 87 15.22 -7.00 -2.22
C LEU A 87 14.97 -7.13 -0.72
N ILE A 88 15.99 -7.45 0.07
CA ILE A 88 15.83 -7.51 1.53
C ILE A 88 15.47 -6.12 2.06
N LEU A 89 16.18 -5.08 1.62
CA LEU A 89 15.94 -3.71 2.05
C LEU A 89 14.53 -3.23 1.69
N SER A 90 14.05 -3.51 0.48
CA SER A 90 12.70 -3.14 0.05
C SER A 90 11.63 -3.84 0.90
N ASN A 91 11.81 -5.14 1.16
CA ASN A 91 10.90 -5.91 2.01
C ASN A 91 10.88 -5.41 3.46
N VAL A 92 12.04 -5.04 4.02
CA VAL A 92 12.11 -4.45 5.37
C VAL A 92 11.35 -3.12 5.42
N LEU A 93 11.46 -2.27 4.40
CA LEU A 93 10.71 -1.01 4.33
C LEU A 93 9.19 -1.23 4.21
N VAL A 94 8.78 -2.20 3.39
CA VAL A 94 7.37 -2.62 3.28
C VAL A 94 6.85 -3.12 4.62
N PHE A 95 7.63 -3.94 5.32
CA PHE A 95 7.30 -4.44 6.65
C PHE A 95 7.14 -3.28 7.66
N LEU A 96 8.10 -2.37 7.75
CA LEU A 96 8.06 -1.21 8.64
C LEU A 96 6.83 -0.32 8.38
N THR A 97 6.53 -0.10 7.11
CA THR A 97 5.37 0.69 6.67
C THR A 97 4.07 0.02 7.06
N ARG A 98 3.94 -1.29 6.82
CA ARG A 98 2.74 -2.07 7.19
C ARG A 98 2.56 -2.13 8.71
N TRP A 99 3.66 -2.30 9.45
CA TRP A 99 3.64 -2.22 10.91
C TRP A 99 3.19 -0.84 11.41
N SER A 100 3.70 0.23 10.81
CA SER A 100 3.31 1.61 11.12
C SER A 100 1.82 1.87 10.84
N LEU A 101 1.30 1.39 9.71
CA LEU A 101 -0.11 1.48 9.34
C LEU A 101 -1.01 0.72 10.32
N SER A 102 -0.62 -0.51 10.68
CA SER A 102 -1.34 -1.31 11.68
C SER A 102 -1.32 -0.62 13.05
N ARG A 103 -0.16 -0.14 13.49
CA ARG A 103 0.00 0.61 14.75
C ARG A 103 -0.84 1.88 14.75
N PHE A 104 -0.90 2.60 13.63
CA PHE A 104 -1.75 3.76 13.45
C PHE A 104 -3.23 3.39 13.61
N SER A 105 -3.69 2.35 12.90
CA SER A 105 -5.07 1.84 12.96
C SER A 105 -5.49 1.52 14.40
N TRP A 106 -4.71 0.70 15.11
CA TRP A 106 -5.00 0.33 16.50
C TRP A 106 -5.01 1.52 17.46
N ARG A 107 -4.08 2.47 17.29
CA ARG A 107 -4.08 3.71 18.11
C ARG A 107 -5.28 4.59 17.82
N ARG A 108 -5.75 4.65 16.57
CA ARG A 108 -6.96 5.41 16.20
C ARG A 108 -8.20 4.76 16.78
N ASN A 109 -8.31 3.44 16.67
CA ASN A 109 -9.38 2.68 17.31
C ASN A 109 -9.46 2.98 18.81
N TYR A 110 -8.35 2.80 19.54
CA TYR A 110 -8.28 3.10 20.98
C TYR A 110 -8.70 4.53 21.32
N THR A 111 -8.19 5.53 20.58
CA THR A 111 -8.46 6.94 20.89
C THR A 111 -9.93 7.30 20.69
N ILE A 112 -10.55 6.81 19.60
CA ILE A 112 -11.95 7.08 19.28
C ILE A 112 -12.85 6.34 20.26
N SER A 113 -12.59 5.06 20.54
CA SER A 113 -13.35 4.26 21.51
C SER A 113 -13.30 4.88 22.91
N ARG A 114 -12.12 5.35 23.37
CA ARG A 114 -11.98 6.04 24.66
C ARG A 114 -12.77 7.35 24.71
N ARG A 115 -12.76 8.15 23.65
CA ARG A 115 -13.55 9.39 23.58
C ARG A 115 -15.04 9.13 23.60
N LEU A 116 -15.49 8.10 22.87
CA LEU A 116 -16.89 7.72 22.81
C LEU A 116 -17.38 7.25 24.18
N LEU A 117 -16.60 6.39 24.85
CA LEU A 117 -16.89 5.95 26.22
C LEU A 117 -16.95 7.13 27.19
N ASN A 118 -15.95 8.02 27.16
CA ASN A 118 -15.93 9.21 28.02
C ASN A 118 -17.17 10.08 27.80
N ASN A 119 -17.56 10.30 26.54
CA ASN A 119 -18.77 11.07 26.22
C ASN A 119 -20.04 10.40 26.72
N TYR A 120 -20.13 9.06 26.67
CA TYR A 120 -21.28 8.35 27.22
C TYR A 120 -21.35 8.49 28.74
N LEU A 121 -20.24 8.38 29.46
CA LEU A 121 -20.20 8.50 30.92
C LEU A 121 -20.65 9.88 31.43
N HIS A 122 -20.53 10.93 30.61
CA HIS A 122 -21.00 12.28 30.96
C HIS A 122 -22.47 12.55 30.58
N LYS A 123 -23.21 11.55 30.06
CA LYS A 123 -24.64 11.71 29.72
C LYS A 123 -25.53 11.54 30.96
N PRO A 124 -26.67 12.25 31.03
CA PRO A 124 -27.62 12.10 32.12
C PRO A 124 -28.20 10.68 32.14
N TYR A 125 -28.62 10.20 33.32
CA TYR A 125 -29.17 8.86 33.48
C TYR A 125 -30.37 8.57 32.55
N THR A 126 -31.17 9.61 32.26
CA THR A 126 -32.32 9.55 31.33
C THR A 126 -31.93 9.11 29.91
N PHE A 127 -30.69 9.32 29.49
CA PHE A 127 -30.16 8.81 28.22
C PHE A 127 -30.05 7.28 28.23
N PHE A 128 -29.58 6.71 29.34
CA PHE A 128 -29.36 5.27 29.47
C PHE A 128 -30.65 4.48 29.63
N ILE A 129 -31.71 5.06 30.21
CA ILE A 129 -33.03 4.41 30.29
C ILE A 129 -33.61 4.16 28.89
N ASN A 130 -33.35 5.08 27.95
CA ASN A 130 -33.90 5.03 26.60
C ASN A 130 -33.01 4.29 25.60
N GLN A 131 -31.89 3.71 26.01
CA GLN A 131 -30.93 3.07 25.11
C GLN A 131 -30.37 1.76 25.64
N ASN A 132 -30.35 0.76 24.76
CA ASN A 132 -29.80 -0.54 25.07
C ASN A 132 -28.27 -0.46 25.23
N SER A 133 -27.76 -0.93 26.37
CA SER A 133 -26.33 -0.98 26.67
C SER A 133 -25.52 -1.79 25.66
N SER A 134 -26.13 -2.82 25.05
CA SER A 134 -25.54 -3.61 23.97
C SER A 134 -25.24 -2.78 22.72
N ILE A 135 -26.07 -1.78 22.41
CA ILE A 135 -25.83 -0.87 21.27
C ILE A 135 -24.66 0.06 21.59
N LEU A 136 -24.58 0.58 22.82
CA LEU A 136 -23.47 1.42 23.25
C LEU A 136 -22.14 0.65 23.22
N GLY A 137 -22.13 -0.59 23.70
CA GLY A 137 -20.98 -1.50 23.64
C GLY A 137 -20.57 -1.82 22.20
N LYS A 138 -21.53 -2.18 21.34
CA LYS A 138 -21.29 -2.41 19.90
C LYS A 138 -20.65 -1.19 19.24
N ASN A 139 -21.15 0.01 19.54
CA ASN A 139 -20.61 1.24 18.98
C ASN A 139 -19.14 1.46 19.38
N ILE A 140 -18.79 1.21 20.64
CA ILE A 140 -17.42 1.40 21.15
C ILE A 140 -16.44 0.36 20.59
N LEU A 141 -16.87 -0.90 20.49
CA LEU A 141 -15.97 -2.02 20.19
C LEU A 141 -15.94 -2.38 18.70
N ALA A 142 -17.11 -2.47 18.05
CA ALA A 142 -17.23 -2.96 16.68
C ALA A 142 -17.29 -1.82 15.66
N GLU A 143 -18.17 -0.84 15.85
CA GLU A 143 -18.37 0.23 14.84
C GLU A 143 -17.13 1.12 14.70
N VAL A 144 -16.43 1.43 15.81
CA VAL A 144 -15.14 2.15 15.74
C VAL A 144 -14.08 1.34 14.98
N HIS A 145 -14.02 0.01 15.19
CA HIS A 145 -13.11 -0.85 14.46
C HIS A 145 -13.42 -0.87 12.97
N THR A 146 -14.69 -1.05 12.60
CA THR A 146 -15.14 -1.00 11.21
C THR A 146 -14.90 0.36 10.57
N ALA A 147 -15.09 1.47 11.29
CA ALA A 147 -14.83 2.80 10.75
C ALA A 147 -13.33 3.04 10.47
N VAL A 148 -12.45 2.63 11.38
CA VAL A 148 -11.00 2.82 11.21
C VAL A 148 -10.43 1.82 10.20
N GLY A 149 -10.65 0.52 10.43
CA GLY A 149 -10.09 -0.56 9.62
C GLY A 149 -10.81 -0.80 8.29
N GLY A 150 -12.09 -0.45 8.20
CA GLY A 150 -12.90 -0.63 6.99
C GLY A 150 -13.02 0.62 6.12
N VAL A 151 -12.64 1.81 6.61
CA VAL A 151 -12.73 3.06 5.82
C VAL A 151 -11.42 3.82 5.80
N ILE A 152 -10.84 4.18 6.95
CA ILE A 152 -9.62 5.02 6.98
C ILE A 152 -8.42 4.28 6.37
N VAL A 153 -8.16 3.05 6.83
CA VAL A 153 -7.02 2.27 6.34
C VAL A 153 -7.15 1.94 4.84
N PRO A 154 -8.29 1.42 4.33
CA PRO A 154 -8.45 1.13 2.91
C PRO A 154 -8.37 2.38 2.03
N LEU A 155 -8.84 3.55 2.50
CA LEU A 155 -8.68 4.80 1.76
C LEU A 155 -7.19 5.14 1.59
N LEU A 156 -6.40 5.07 2.66
CA LEU A 156 -4.95 5.31 2.59
C LEU A 156 -4.27 4.35 1.62
N GLU A 157 -4.64 3.07 1.64
CA GLU A 157 -4.12 2.06 0.72
C GLU A 157 -4.49 2.36 -0.73
N ILE A 158 -5.75 2.70 -1.02
CA ILE A 158 -6.20 3.04 -2.38
C ILE A 158 -5.43 4.24 -2.91
N PHE A 159 -5.28 5.30 -2.12
CA PHE A 159 -4.55 6.50 -2.58
C PHE A 159 -3.07 6.23 -2.77
N SER A 160 -2.42 5.54 -1.82
CA SER A 160 -0.99 5.25 -1.90
C SER A 160 -0.69 4.31 -3.07
N ARG A 161 -1.41 3.20 -3.19
CA ARG A 161 -1.27 2.26 -4.32
C ARG A 161 -1.65 2.90 -5.65
N GLY A 162 -2.66 3.78 -5.67
CA GLY A 162 -3.04 4.54 -6.85
C GLY A 162 -1.92 5.45 -7.35
N ILE A 163 -1.22 6.14 -6.44
CA ILE A 163 -0.05 6.96 -6.79
C ILE A 163 1.07 6.08 -7.34
N VAL A 164 1.42 5.00 -6.65
CA VAL A 164 2.48 4.08 -7.11
C VAL A 164 2.14 3.52 -8.50
N ALA A 165 0.91 3.07 -8.71
CA ALA A 165 0.44 2.60 -10.02
C ALA A 165 0.54 3.68 -11.10
N LEU A 166 0.20 4.94 -10.78
CA LEU A 166 0.36 6.06 -11.70
C LEU A 166 1.82 6.30 -12.05
N PHE A 167 2.74 6.24 -11.09
CA PHE A 167 4.18 6.36 -11.34
C PHE A 167 4.71 5.25 -12.25
N ILE A 168 4.34 3.98 -11.99
CA ILE A 168 4.68 2.85 -12.86
C ILE A 168 4.17 3.13 -14.27
N PHE A 169 2.91 3.57 -14.38
CA PHE A 169 2.26 3.80 -15.64
C PHE A 169 2.93 4.90 -16.47
N VAL A 170 3.24 6.05 -15.86
CA VAL A 170 3.97 7.14 -16.50
C VAL A 170 5.34 6.66 -16.97
N THR A 171 6.07 5.93 -16.12
CA THR A 171 7.37 5.36 -16.46
C THR A 171 7.27 4.42 -17.66
N LEU A 172 6.25 3.57 -17.69
CA LEU A 172 6.06 2.61 -18.77
C LEU A 172 5.76 3.29 -20.10
N ILE A 173 4.92 4.34 -20.11
CA ILE A 173 4.67 5.14 -21.32
C ILE A 173 5.95 5.78 -21.84
N THR A 174 6.82 6.28 -20.94
CA THR A 174 8.08 6.91 -21.36
C THR A 174 9.07 5.94 -21.99
N ILE A 175 8.99 4.64 -21.64
CA ILE A 175 9.87 3.59 -22.17
C ILE A 175 9.30 3.03 -23.48
N ASP A 176 8.05 2.56 -23.44
CA ASP A 176 7.37 1.97 -24.60
C ASP A 176 5.85 2.24 -24.54
N PRO A 177 5.36 3.23 -25.32
CA PRO A 177 3.94 3.58 -25.36
C PRO A 177 3.03 2.44 -25.85
N LEU A 178 3.49 1.61 -26.79
CA LEU A 178 2.69 0.52 -27.36
C LEU A 178 2.50 -0.59 -26.32
N LEU A 179 3.58 -0.99 -25.65
CA LEU A 179 3.54 -1.96 -24.56
C LEU A 179 2.65 -1.44 -23.43
N ALA A 180 2.81 -0.19 -23.02
CA ALA A 180 1.99 0.42 -21.97
C ALA A 180 0.48 0.36 -22.29
N LEU A 181 0.10 0.75 -23.52
CA LEU A 181 -1.29 0.79 -23.95
C LEU A 181 -1.89 -0.63 -24.03
N SER A 182 -1.12 -1.60 -24.49
CA SER A 182 -1.53 -3.02 -24.52
C SER A 182 -1.82 -3.57 -23.11
N LEU A 183 -0.98 -3.24 -22.11
CA LEU A 183 -1.16 -3.69 -20.73
C LEU A 183 -2.37 -3.05 -20.06
N ILE A 184 -2.67 -1.77 -20.31
CA ILE A 184 -3.89 -1.13 -19.80
C ILE A 184 -5.13 -1.86 -20.32
N ILE A 185 -5.17 -2.10 -21.63
CA ILE A 185 -6.34 -2.73 -22.25
C ILE A 185 -6.50 -4.15 -21.71
N ALA A 186 -5.42 -4.92 -21.66
CA ALA A 186 -5.45 -6.29 -21.16
C ALA A 186 -5.84 -6.37 -19.68
N LEU A 187 -5.07 -5.71 -18.80
CA LEU A 187 -5.27 -5.79 -17.35
C LEU A 187 -6.49 -5.00 -16.88
N GLY A 188 -6.68 -3.78 -17.41
CA GLY A 188 -7.83 -2.95 -17.11
C GLY A 188 -9.13 -3.56 -17.62
N GLY A 189 -9.11 -4.11 -18.84
CA GLY A 189 -10.24 -4.86 -19.41
C GLY A 189 -10.59 -6.08 -18.57
N ALA A 190 -9.60 -6.91 -18.22
CA ALA A 190 -9.80 -8.07 -17.35
C ALA A 190 -10.36 -7.67 -15.97
N TYR A 191 -9.82 -6.61 -15.36
CA TYR A 191 -10.30 -6.13 -14.07
C TYR A 191 -11.74 -5.64 -14.14
N ILE A 192 -12.10 -4.84 -15.15
CA ILE A 192 -13.48 -4.35 -15.35
C ILE A 192 -14.43 -5.53 -15.58
N PHE A 193 -14.01 -6.52 -16.37
CA PHE A 193 -14.79 -7.72 -16.64
C PHE A 193 -15.08 -8.50 -15.35
N ILE A 194 -14.04 -8.82 -14.57
CA ILE A 194 -14.17 -9.51 -13.29
C ILE A 194 -15.04 -8.69 -12.33
N TYR A 195 -14.79 -7.39 -12.21
CA TYR A 195 -15.55 -6.50 -11.32
C TYR A 195 -17.04 -6.50 -11.66
N LYS A 196 -17.41 -6.42 -12.94
CA LYS A 196 -18.82 -6.46 -13.36
C LYS A 196 -19.47 -7.80 -13.02
N MET A 197 -18.81 -8.93 -13.29
CA MET A 197 -19.34 -10.26 -12.97
C MET A 197 -19.55 -10.45 -11.47
N VAL A 198 -18.57 -10.04 -10.66
CA VAL A 198 -18.58 -10.29 -9.21
C VAL A 198 -19.50 -9.31 -8.48
N LYS A 199 -19.56 -8.04 -8.92
CA LYS A 199 -20.35 -7.00 -8.27
C LYS A 199 -21.83 -7.34 -8.17
N GLN A 200 -22.43 -7.89 -9.24
CA GLN A 200 -23.84 -8.29 -9.22
C GLN A 200 -24.10 -9.37 -8.16
N LYS A 201 -23.25 -10.39 -8.11
CA LYS A 201 -23.36 -11.48 -7.13
C LYS A 201 -23.20 -10.99 -5.69
N ILE A 202 -22.26 -10.07 -5.44
CA ILE A 202 -22.07 -9.48 -4.11
C ILE A 202 -23.27 -8.62 -3.70
N TYR A 203 -23.82 -7.83 -4.62
CA TYR A 203 -24.99 -6.98 -4.35
C TYR A 203 -26.23 -7.82 -3.99
N ASP A 204 -26.47 -8.90 -4.71
CA ASP A 204 -27.61 -9.80 -4.47
C ASP A 204 -27.48 -10.52 -3.11
N ILE A 205 -26.27 -10.94 -2.73
CA ILE A 205 -26.01 -11.53 -1.42
C ILE A 205 -26.16 -10.48 -0.30
N GLY A 206 -25.72 -9.25 -0.54
CA GLY A 206 -25.85 -8.15 0.40
C GLY A 206 -27.30 -7.73 0.68
N LYS A 207 -28.21 -7.94 -0.28
CA LYS A 207 -29.65 -7.65 -0.13
C LYS A 207 -30.41 -8.73 0.66
N ARG A 208 -29.81 -9.91 0.85
CA ARG A 208 -30.37 -11.05 1.59
C ARG A 208 -29.96 -11.10 3.07
N ARG A 209 -29.12 -10.17 3.53
CA ARG A 209 -28.71 -9.99 4.93
C ARG A 209 -29.21 -8.65 5.44
#